data_AF-A0A4V1P964-F1
#
_entry.id   AF-A0A4V1P964-F1
#
_cell.length_a   1.000
_cell.length_b   1.000
_cell.length_c   1.000
_cell.angle_alpha   90.00
_cell.angle_beta   90.00
_cell.angle_gamma   90.00
#
_symmetry.space_group_name_H-M   'P 1'
#
loop_
_entity.id
_entity.type
_entity.pdbx_description
1 polymer ?
#
loop_
_entity_poly.entity_id
_entity_poly.type
_entity_poly.pdbx_seq_one_letter_code
_entity_poly.pdbx_strand_id
1 'polypeptide(L)'
;MSPKKRSRGREILINLAVSAGSVIVFLLFCELVLFRFVLPASDVPRNAFVNEVVRYQLGQSGVWRVRDEIAAPFKINAQGWNSPLADYPVERKPGTSRIAFVGDSFVEALQVPFDRGFAEAIGAKLAAKGPVEVQRFGVAGAPLSQYLQMIDREVVQRRPDRIVVNLVHNDFDESFAFKPGRYTSSFLKLKIEGGKVVGEVAPEPWRAGRLELVRQSATARFLLYRWQVRPQALLDAILGPAKAAGEGGYAANIDVASVLAQEADIRVATDYLFGRLKARADAIGAKLQLVMDGDRAAIYAGRADSPALKLNRIAAEMAGKHGIAFLDLHPVFAAEWARAGKRFEFQADAHWNEYGHQVAAAAIAEALH
;
A
#
# COMPACT_ATOMS: atom_id res chain seq x y z
N MET A 1 -31.26 46.71 -47.71
CA MET A 1 -30.96 45.28 -47.46
C MET A 1 -31.33 44.96 -46.02
N SER A 2 -32.42 44.20 -45.80
CA SER A 2 -32.84 43.79 -44.45
C SER A 2 -31.88 42.70 -43.94
N PRO A 3 -31.30 42.81 -42.73
CA PRO A 3 -30.41 41.78 -42.22
C PRO A 3 -31.23 40.50 -42.02
N LYS A 4 -30.85 39.42 -42.72
CA LYS A 4 -31.42 38.07 -42.50
C LYS A 4 -31.29 37.76 -41.00
N LYS A 5 -32.39 37.81 -40.25
CA LYS A 5 -32.47 37.32 -38.87
C LYS A 5 -31.92 35.89 -38.87
N ARG A 6 -30.78 35.67 -38.21
CA ARG A 6 -30.27 34.31 -37.99
C ARG A 6 -31.36 33.53 -37.28
N SER A 7 -31.61 32.28 -37.70
CA SER A 7 -32.60 31.47 -37.01
C SER A 7 -32.11 31.25 -35.58
N ARG A 8 -33.00 31.40 -34.60
CA ARG A 8 -32.70 31.20 -33.17
C ARG A 8 -32.01 29.85 -32.90
N GLY A 9 -32.35 28.83 -33.69
CA GLY A 9 -31.69 27.51 -33.64
C GLY A 9 -30.21 27.54 -34.08
N ARG A 10 -29.84 28.33 -35.09
CA ARG A 10 -28.44 28.50 -35.51
C ARG A 10 -27.61 29.17 -34.43
N GLU A 11 -28.16 30.15 -33.72
CA GLU A 11 -27.46 30.82 -32.61
C GLU A 11 -27.26 29.89 -31.41
N ILE A 12 -28.28 29.10 -31.05
CA ILE A 12 -28.16 28.07 -30.01
C ILE A 12 -27.08 27.06 -30.37
N LEU A 13 -27.05 26.55 -31.61
CA LEU A 13 -26.04 25.60 -32.06
C LEU A 13 -24.62 26.19 -32.02
N ILE A 14 -24.44 27.45 -32.41
CA ILE A 14 -23.14 28.14 -32.32
C ILE A 14 -22.72 28.26 -30.86
N ASN A 15 -23.61 28.69 -29.97
CA ASN A 15 -23.28 28.85 -28.55
C ASN A 15 -22.94 27.51 -27.90
N LEU A 16 -23.67 26.44 -28.23
CA LEU A 16 -23.35 25.08 -27.77
C LEU A 16 -21.99 24.61 -28.31
N ALA A 17 -21.68 24.86 -29.58
CA ALA A 17 -20.40 24.50 -30.17
C ALA A 17 -19.23 25.27 -29.55
N VAL A 18 -19.38 26.58 -29.33
CA VAL A 18 -18.36 27.42 -28.67
C VAL A 18 -18.16 26.98 -27.22
N SER A 19 -19.25 26.68 -26.51
CA SER A 19 -19.18 26.19 -25.13
C SER A 19 -18.47 24.83 -25.05
N ALA A 20 -18.86 23.88 -25.89
CA ALA A 20 -18.21 22.57 -25.98
C ALA A 20 -16.72 22.70 -26.36
N GLY A 21 -16.41 23.54 -27.35
CA GLY A 21 -15.04 23.84 -27.75
C GLY A 21 -14.21 24.44 -26.62
N SER A 22 -14.78 25.37 -25.85
CA SER A 22 -14.11 26.00 -24.70
C SER A 22 -13.82 24.99 -23.59
N VAL A 23 -14.75 24.08 -23.31
CA VAL A 23 -14.55 22.98 -22.34
C VAL A 23 -13.44 22.05 -22.82
N ILE A 24 -13.42 21.68 -24.10
CA ILE A 24 -12.37 20.82 -24.67
C ILE A 24 -11.00 21.50 -24.56
N VAL A 25 -10.90 22.77 -24.95
CA VAL A 25 -9.65 23.56 -24.85
C VAL A 25 -9.18 23.64 -23.39
N PHE A 26 -10.10 23.88 -22.45
CA PHE A 26 -9.78 23.90 -21.02
C PHE A 26 -9.28 22.54 -20.51
N LEU A 27 -9.93 21.44 -20.87
CA LEU A 27 -9.49 20.09 -20.50
C LEU A 27 -8.13 19.74 -21.11
N LEU A 28 -7.87 20.14 -22.35
CA LEU A 28 -6.58 20.00 -23.00
C LEU A 28 -5.51 20.85 -22.32
N PHE A 29 -5.83 22.08 -21.91
CA PHE A 29 -4.92 22.92 -21.13
C PHE A 29 -4.61 22.28 -19.77
N CYS A 30 -5.62 21.78 -19.06
CA CYS A 30 -5.46 21.05 -17.81
C CYS A 30 -4.52 19.84 -17.97
N GLU A 31 -4.79 19.02 -18.96
CA GLU A 31 -4.02 17.81 -19.24
C GLU A 31 -2.60 18.15 -19.68
N LEU A 32 -2.43 18.95 -20.73
CA LEU A 32 -1.16 19.14 -21.42
C LEU A 32 -0.25 20.19 -20.76
N VAL A 33 -0.81 21.15 -20.01
CA VAL A 33 -0.06 22.27 -19.44
C VAL A 33 -0.15 22.32 -17.92
N LEU A 34 -1.35 22.57 -17.38
CA LEU A 34 -1.54 22.89 -15.97
C LEU A 34 -1.01 21.76 -15.07
N PHE A 35 -1.47 20.53 -15.27
CA PHE A 35 -1.14 19.40 -14.40
C PHE A 35 0.17 18.68 -14.76
N ARG A 36 0.88 19.18 -15.78
CA ARG A 36 2.23 18.72 -16.13
C ARG A 36 3.32 19.65 -15.63
N PHE A 37 3.09 20.98 -15.68
CA PHE A 37 4.17 21.95 -15.47
C PHE A 37 3.90 22.97 -14.36
N VAL A 38 2.63 23.35 -14.10
CA VAL A 38 2.31 24.42 -13.14
C VAL A 38 1.88 23.84 -11.79
N LEU A 39 0.94 22.90 -11.81
CA LEU A 39 0.43 22.15 -10.67
C LEU A 39 0.64 20.65 -10.93
N PRO A 40 1.89 20.18 -10.93
CA PRO A 40 2.21 18.83 -11.38
C PRO A 40 1.40 17.77 -10.62
N ALA A 41 0.76 16.88 -11.37
CA ALA A 41 0.07 15.72 -10.82
C ALA A 41 1.03 14.78 -10.07
N SER A 42 0.48 13.85 -9.30
CA SER A 42 1.29 12.74 -8.79
C SER A 42 1.80 11.90 -9.96
N ASP A 43 3.08 11.55 -9.96
CA ASP A 43 3.55 10.43 -10.76
C ASP A 43 3.10 9.13 -10.10
N VAL A 44 2.74 8.14 -10.90
CA VAL A 44 2.22 6.86 -10.42
C VAL A 44 2.93 5.76 -11.20
N PRO A 45 3.72 4.89 -10.54
CA PRO A 45 4.39 3.81 -11.23
C PRO A 45 3.35 2.84 -11.82
N ARG A 46 3.55 2.45 -13.08
CA ARG A 46 2.67 1.49 -13.76
C ARG A 46 2.92 0.10 -13.22
N ASN A 47 1.85 -0.65 -12.94
CA ASN A 47 1.95 -2.03 -12.50
C ASN A 47 2.33 -2.99 -13.64
N ALA A 48 2.87 -4.14 -13.24
CA ALA A 48 3.15 -5.30 -14.07
C ALA A 48 2.74 -6.56 -13.31
N PHE A 49 2.50 -7.64 -14.05
CA PHE A 49 2.30 -8.98 -13.48
C PHE A 49 3.40 -9.88 -14.01
N VAL A 50 4.33 -10.28 -13.15
CA VAL A 50 5.48 -11.10 -13.54
C VAL A 50 5.65 -12.17 -12.47
N ASN A 51 5.93 -13.41 -12.89
CA ASN A 51 6.13 -14.54 -11.99
C ASN A 51 4.99 -14.71 -10.97
N GLU A 52 3.76 -14.54 -11.46
CA GLU A 52 2.52 -14.60 -10.66
C GLU A 52 2.44 -13.59 -9.50
N VAL A 53 3.19 -12.50 -9.59
CA VAL A 53 3.22 -11.42 -8.60
C VAL A 53 2.91 -10.09 -9.29
N VAL A 54 1.96 -9.35 -8.72
CA VAL A 54 1.78 -7.93 -9.05
C VAL A 54 2.97 -7.16 -8.49
N ARG A 55 3.60 -6.35 -9.34
CA ARG A 55 4.69 -5.42 -9.00
C ARG A 55 4.67 -4.25 -9.97
N TYR A 56 5.77 -3.51 -10.15
CA TYR A 56 5.86 -2.40 -11.09
C TYR A 56 6.60 -2.72 -12.39
N GLN A 57 6.27 -2.01 -13.46
CA GLN A 57 7.08 -2.02 -14.69
C GLN A 57 8.48 -1.44 -14.39
N LEU A 58 9.49 -2.05 -15.00
CA LEU A 58 10.89 -1.85 -14.64
C LEU A 58 11.39 -0.44 -14.97
N GLY A 59 12.33 0.07 -14.16
CA GLY A 59 13.11 1.28 -14.49
C GLY A 59 12.33 2.61 -14.43
N GLN A 60 11.11 2.62 -13.89
CA GLN A 60 10.32 3.85 -13.74
C GLN A 60 10.86 4.73 -12.61
N SER A 61 10.75 6.04 -12.77
CA SER A 61 10.98 7.02 -11.70
C SER A 61 9.98 8.16 -11.81
N GLY A 62 9.78 8.87 -10.72
CA GLY A 62 8.84 9.98 -10.65
C GLY A 62 8.72 10.50 -9.23
N VAL A 63 7.76 11.39 -9.00
CA VAL A 63 7.47 11.92 -7.67
C VAL A 63 6.00 11.66 -7.33
N TRP A 64 5.77 10.90 -6.27
CA TRP A 64 4.46 10.73 -5.68
C TRP A 64 4.06 11.99 -4.94
N ARG A 65 2.86 12.52 -5.23
CA ARG A 65 2.38 13.79 -4.68
C ARG A 65 1.00 13.64 -4.08
N VAL A 66 0.84 14.12 -2.85
CA VAL A 66 -0.45 14.21 -2.15
C VAL A 66 -0.53 15.58 -1.49
N ARG A 67 -1.56 16.34 -1.86
CA ARG A 67 -1.75 17.74 -1.46
C ARG A 67 -0.46 18.53 -1.72
N ASP A 68 -0.20 19.51 -0.86
CA ASP A 68 1.06 20.24 -0.77
C ASP A 68 1.89 19.75 0.43
N GLU A 69 1.64 18.51 0.88
CA GLU A 69 2.31 17.89 2.02
C GLU A 69 3.32 16.83 1.59
N ILE A 70 2.95 15.97 0.63
CA ILE A 70 3.80 14.88 0.15
C ILE A 70 4.34 15.21 -1.25
N ALA A 71 5.65 15.12 -1.39
CA ALA A 71 6.37 15.16 -2.67
C ALA A 71 7.59 14.22 -2.59
N ALA A 72 7.33 12.91 -2.73
CA ALA A 72 8.32 11.86 -2.50
C ALA A 72 8.81 11.24 -3.82
N PRO A 73 10.13 11.27 -4.12
CA PRO A 73 10.65 10.58 -5.28
C PRO A 73 10.56 9.05 -5.10
N PHE A 74 10.15 8.35 -6.15
CA PHE A 74 10.19 6.89 -6.23
C PHE A 74 11.13 6.43 -7.35
N LYS A 75 11.68 5.23 -7.19
CA LYS A 75 12.55 4.59 -8.19
C LYS A 75 12.28 3.10 -8.23
N ILE A 76 11.74 2.63 -9.36
CA ILE A 76 11.46 1.23 -9.60
C ILE A 76 12.69 0.56 -10.20
N ASN A 77 13.21 -0.46 -9.50
CA ASN A 77 14.41 -1.18 -9.90
C ASN A 77 14.17 -2.17 -11.07
N ALA A 78 15.23 -2.87 -11.48
CA ALA A 78 15.19 -3.87 -12.55
C ALA A 78 14.32 -5.11 -12.22
N GLN A 79 13.82 -5.22 -10.99
CA GLN A 79 12.92 -6.28 -10.53
C GLN A 79 11.50 -5.79 -10.26
N GLY A 80 11.20 -4.51 -10.51
CA GLY A 80 9.84 -3.98 -10.37
C GLY A 80 9.47 -3.54 -8.96
N TRP A 81 10.44 -3.22 -8.10
CA TRP A 81 10.23 -2.77 -6.72
C TRP A 81 10.73 -1.34 -6.50
N ASN A 82 10.02 -0.55 -5.67
CA ASN A 82 10.50 0.77 -5.24
C ASN A 82 11.72 0.56 -4.34
N SER A 83 12.90 1.01 -4.77
CA SER A 83 14.16 0.70 -4.09
C SER A 83 15.30 1.64 -4.51
N PRO A 84 16.26 1.94 -3.62
CA PRO A 84 17.52 2.58 -4.02
C PRO A 84 18.43 1.63 -4.80
N LEU A 85 18.29 0.31 -4.61
CA LEU A 85 19.09 -0.69 -5.33
C LEU A 85 18.64 -0.78 -6.79
N ALA A 86 19.59 -0.83 -7.72
CA ALA A 86 19.30 -0.95 -9.15
C ALA A 86 18.68 -2.31 -9.52
N ASP A 87 18.98 -3.36 -8.76
CA ASP A 87 18.54 -4.74 -9.00
C ASP A 87 18.54 -5.54 -7.68
N TYR A 88 17.84 -6.70 -7.66
CA TYR A 88 17.86 -7.68 -6.58
C TYR A 88 18.40 -9.03 -7.09
N PRO A 89 19.73 -9.21 -7.15
CA PRO A 89 20.33 -10.44 -7.67
C PRO A 89 20.01 -11.64 -6.78
N VAL A 90 19.92 -12.80 -7.43
CA VAL A 90 19.75 -14.10 -6.76
C VAL A 90 21.05 -14.49 -6.06
N GLU A 91 22.19 -14.22 -6.70
CA GLU A 91 23.52 -14.48 -6.18
C GLU A 91 23.76 -13.70 -4.88
N ARG A 92 24.36 -14.38 -3.91
CA ARG A 92 24.73 -13.78 -2.63
C ARG A 92 26.14 -13.20 -2.72
N LYS A 93 26.34 -12.05 -2.10
CA LYS A 93 27.67 -11.48 -1.88
C LYS A 93 28.29 -12.11 -0.63
N PRO A 94 29.50 -12.71 -0.71
CA PRO A 94 30.19 -13.23 0.46
C PRO A 94 30.34 -12.18 1.56
N GLY A 95 30.17 -12.58 2.82
CA GLY A 95 30.30 -11.68 3.98
C GLY A 95 29.22 -10.60 4.10
N THR A 96 28.18 -10.61 3.25
CA THR A 96 27.09 -9.64 3.26
C THR A 96 25.81 -10.28 3.78
N SER A 97 25.23 -9.72 4.84
CA SER A 97 23.92 -10.15 5.31
C SER A 97 22.82 -9.62 4.39
N ARG A 98 21.77 -10.41 4.15
CA ARG A 98 20.65 -10.01 3.30
C ARG A 98 19.34 -10.10 4.07
N ILE A 99 18.58 -9.02 4.04
CA ILE A 99 17.28 -8.90 4.71
C ILE A 99 16.22 -8.60 3.66
N ALA A 100 15.16 -9.40 3.64
CA ALA A 100 13.99 -9.16 2.82
C ALA A 100 12.85 -8.58 3.67
N PHE A 101 12.35 -7.41 3.29
CA PHE A 101 11.14 -6.83 3.85
C PHE A 101 9.97 -7.09 2.92
N VAL A 102 8.87 -7.62 3.43
CA VAL A 102 7.67 -7.98 2.66
C VAL A 102 6.46 -7.33 3.28
N GLY A 103 5.57 -6.76 2.46
CA GLY A 103 4.36 -6.11 2.96
C GLY A 103 3.56 -5.41 1.88
N ASP A 104 2.75 -4.46 2.29
CA ASP A 104 1.89 -3.64 1.44
C ASP A 104 2.55 -2.29 1.08
N SER A 105 1.76 -1.22 1.05
CA SER A 105 2.19 0.15 0.82
C SER A 105 3.19 0.67 1.88
N PHE A 106 3.22 0.11 3.09
CA PHE A 106 4.20 0.52 4.11
C PHE A 106 5.61 0.03 3.79
N VAL A 107 5.73 -1.12 3.10
CA VAL A 107 7.00 -1.63 2.57
C VAL A 107 7.31 -1.00 1.21
N GLU A 108 6.31 -0.78 0.37
CA GLU A 108 6.45 -0.05 -0.89
C GLU A 108 6.96 1.39 -0.69
N ALA A 109 6.37 2.09 0.28
CA ALA A 109 6.73 3.41 0.77
C ALA A 109 6.86 4.47 -0.32
N LEU A 110 5.81 4.67 -1.15
CA LEU A 110 5.79 5.76 -2.14
C LEU A 110 5.64 7.15 -1.52
N GLN A 111 5.15 7.22 -0.28
CA GLN A 111 4.88 8.48 0.43
C GLN A 111 6.13 9.12 1.04
N VAL A 112 7.26 8.40 1.10
CA VAL A 112 8.57 8.92 1.52
C VAL A 112 9.59 8.68 0.41
N PRO A 113 10.68 9.47 0.35
CA PRO A 113 11.75 9.21 -0.62
C PRO A 113 12.20 7.75 -0.58
N PHE A 114 12.40 7.12 -1.74
CA PHE A 114 12.70 5.69 -1.85
C PHE A 114 13.93 5.23 -1.03
N ASP A 115 14.81 6.15 -0.64
CA ASP A 115 16.02 5.92 0.15
C ASP A 115 15.86 6.29 1.65
N ARG A 116 14.66 6.68 2.08
CA ARG A 116 14.34 7.11 3.45
C ARG A 116 13.24 6.27 4.13
N GLY A 117 12.84 5.16 3.51
CA GLY A 117 11.94 4.20 4.10
C GLY A 117 12.54 3.54 5.36
N PHE A 118 11.68 2.87 6.13
CA PHE A 118 12.11 2.20 7.35
C PHE A 118 13.14 1.10 7.08
N ALA A 119 13.06 0.41 5.94
CA ALA A 119 13.96 -0.66 5.58
C ALA A 119 15.39 -0.14 5.36
N GLU A 120 15.53 0.99 4.68
CA GLU A 120 16.80 1.66 4.45
C GLU A 120 17.40 2.17 5.77
N ALA A 121 16.57 2.74 6.66
CA ALA A 121 16.99 3.16 7.99
C ALA A 121 17.49 1.97 8.84
N ILE A 122 16.83 0.81 8.78
CA ILE A 122 17.30 -0.43 9.43
C ILE A 122 18.63 -0.88 8.81
N GLY A 123 18.73 -0.90 7.48
CA GLY A 123 19.96 -1.27 6.76
C GLY A 123 21.16 -0.43 7.20
N ALA A 124 20.98 0.89 7.28
CA ALA A 124 22.01 1.82 7.74
C ALA A 124 22.43 1.54 9.21
N LYS A 125 21.47 1.25 10.10
CA LYS A 125 21.75 0.91 11.50
C LYS A 125 22.49 -0.42 11.64
N LEU A 126 22.13 -1.43 10.86
CA LEU A 126 22.76 -2.74 10.88
C LEU A 126 24.12 -2.77 10.17
N ALA A 127 24.35 -1.85 9.22
CA ALA A 127 25.62 -1.72 8.50
C ALA A 127 26.82 -1.46 9.44
N ALA A 128 26.58 -0.91 10.64
CA ALA A 128 27.59 -0.74 11.68
C ALA A 128 28.21 -2.06 12.16
N LYS A 129 27.55 -3.21 11.91
CA LYS A 129 28.03 -4.55 12.28
C LYS A 129 28.63 -5.33 11.11
N GLY A 130 28.57 -4.79 9.89
CA GLY A 130 29.04 -5.44 8.67
C GLY A 130 28.15 -5.11 7.46
N PRO A 131 28.54 -5.51 6.23
CA PRO A 131 27.76 -5.22 5.03
C PRO A 131 26.35 -5.84 5.08
N VAL A 132 25.33 -5.03 4.77
CA VAL A 132 23.92 -5.45 4.72
C VAL A 132 23.29 -5.07 3.38
N GLU A 133 22.59 -6.01 2.76
CA GLU A 133 21.70 -5.81 1.62
C GLU A 133 20.25 -5.82 2.09
N VAL A 134 19.54 -4.75 1.80
CA VAL A 134 18.11 -4.60 2.08
C VAL A 134 17.31 -4.71 0.80
N GLN A 135 16.40 -5.67 0.74
CA GLN A 135 15.50 -5.87 -0.39
C GLN A 135 14.06 -5.71 0.08
N ARG A 136 13.28 -4.89 -0.61
CA ARG A 136 11.86 -4.64 -0.32
C ARG A 136 10.96 -5.24 -1.38
N PHE A 137 9.96 -5.98 -0.93
CA PHE A 137 8.91 -6.61 -1.73
C PHE A 137 7.55 -6.11 -1.21
N GLY A 138 7.17 -4.92 -1.67
CA GLY A 138 5.94 -4.26 -1.24
C GLY A 138 5.12 -3.76 -2.42
N VAL A 139 3.80 -3.94 -2.33
CA VAL A 139 2.82 -3.35 -3.26
C VAL A 139 1.61 -2.86 -2.48
N ALA A 140 1.21 -1.62 -2.73
CA ALA A 140 0.04 -1.02 -2.09
C ALA A 140 -1.22 -1.90 -2.19
N GLY A 141 -1.89 -2.11 -1.06
CA GLY A 141 -3.13 -2.90 -0.96
C GLY A 141 -2.94 -4.42 -1.02
N ALA A 142 -1.72 -4.93 -1.01
CA ALA A 142 -1.47 -6.37 -0.93
C ALA A 142 -1.90 -6.93 0.45
N PRO A 143 -2.77 -7.95 0.51
CA PRO A 143 -3.15 -8.60 1.77
C PRO A 143 -2.09 -9.61 2.25
N LEU A 144 -2.27 -10.14 3.46
CA LEU A 144 -1.38 -11.15 4.06
C LEU A 144 -1.18 -12.39 3.16
N SER A 145 -2.23 -12.85 2.48
CA SER A 145 -2.09 -13.94 1.50
C SER A 145 -1.12 -13.59 0.37
N GLN A 146 -1.10 -12.34 -0.09
CA GLN A 146 -0.17 -11.91 -1.12
C GLN A 146 1.28 -11.86 -0.62
N TYR A 147 1.51 -11.65 0.68
CA TYR A 147 2.85 -11.73 1.26
C TYR A 147 3.44 -13.14 1.12
N LEU A 148 2.62 -14.18 1.32
CA LEU A 148 3.01 -15.57 1.06
C LEU A 148 3.37 -15.77 -0.41
N GLN A 149 2.55 -15.27 -1.34
CA GLN A 149 2.82 -15.36 -2.79
C GLN A 149 4.13 -14.65 -3.17
N MET A 150 4.37 -13.45 -2.63
CA MET A 150 5.63 -12.73 -2.84
C MET A 150 6.83 -13.50 -2.29
N ILE A 151 6.70 -14.13 -1.12
CA ILE A 151 7.78 -14.94 -0.55
C ILE A 151 8.07 -16.16 -1.41
N ASP A 152 7.03 -16.91 -1.79
CA ASP A 152 7.12 -18.14 -2.57
C ASP A 152 7.73 -17.90 -3.95
N ARG A 153 7.36 -16.80 -4.61
CA ARG A 153 7.75 -16.52 -5.99
C ARG A 153 9.04 -15.71 -6.09
N GLU A 154 9.29 -14.80 -5.14
CA GLU A 154 10.37 -13.81 -5.28
C GLU A 154 11.42 -13.90 -4.18
N VAL A 155 11.04 -14.08 -2.91
CA VAL A 155 11.99 -13.95 -1.80
C VAL A 155 12.84 -15.21 -1.61
N VAL A 156 12.23 -16.40 -1.66
CA VAL A 156 12.93 -17.67 -1.35
C VAL A 156 14.15 -17.90 -2.25
N GLN A 157 14.03 -17.60 -3.55
CA GLN A 157 15.14 -17.76 -4.51
C GLN A 157 16.33 -16.84 -4.18
N ARG A 158 16.11 -15.70 -3.53
CA ARG A 158 17.17 -14.74 -3.15
C ARG A 158 17.86 -15.08 -1.84
N ARG A 159 17.40 -16.14 -1.15
CA ARG A 159 17.98 -16.73 0.06
C ARG A 159 18.43 -15.66 1.08
N PRO A 160 17.54 -14.76 1.56
CA PRO A 160 17.91 -13.82 2.63
C PRO A 160 18.22 -14.56 3.93
N ASP A 161 19.00 -13.95 4.82
CA ASP A 161 19.21 -14.46 6.19
C ASP A 161 17.98 -14.20 7.07
N ARG A 162 17.22 -13.16 6.76
CA ARG A 162 16.05 -12.71 7.51
C ARG A 162 14.93 -12.27 6.58
N ILE A 163 13.71 -12.65 6.93
CA ILE A 163 12.48 -12.17 6.30
C ILE A 163 11.71 -11.40 7.37
N VAL A 164 11.40 -10.13 7.09
CA VAL A 164 10.59 -9.27 7.95
C VAL A 164 9.30 -8.97 7.22
N VAL A 165 8.17 -9.43 7.76
CA VAL A 165 6.84 -9.15 7.20
C VAL A 165 6.20 -8.02 8.01
N ASN A 166 5.85 -6.93 7.36
CA ASN A 166 5.12 -5.82 7.97
C ASN A 166 3.63 -5.97 7.70
N LEU A 167 2.86 -6.07 8.78
CA LEU A 167 1.41 -6.24 8.81
C LEU A 167 0.73 -4.93 9.15
N VAL A 168 -0.39 -4.67 8.51
CA VAL A 168 -1.31 -3.60 8.87
C VAL A 168 -2.75 -4.13 8.94
N HIS A 169 -3.65 -3.32 9.50
CA HIS A 169 -4.99 -3.78 9.88
C HIS A 169 -5.86 -4.20 8.68
N ASN A 170 -5.60 -3.67 7.48
CA ASN A 170 -6.32 -4.02 6.24
C ASN A 170 -5.80 -5.28 5.53
N ASP A 171 -4.80 -5.99 6.08
CA ASP A 171 -4.19 -7.15 5.42
C ASP A 171 -4.98 -8.45 5.58
N PHE A 172 -5.91 -8.50 6.55
CA PHE A 172 -6.48 -9.75 7.05
C PHE A 172 -7.64 -10.27 6.20
N ASP A 173 -8.76 -9.57 6.16
CA ASP A 173 -9.99 -10.06 5.53
C ASP A 173 -9.87 -10.14 4.00
N GLU A 174 -9.08 -9.26 3.38
CA GLU A 174 -8.75 -9.32 1.95
C GLU A 174 -7.96 -10.58 1.56
N SER A 175 -7.47 -11.37 2.51
CA SER A 175 -6.84 -12.65 2.20
C SER A 175 -7.83 -13.71 1.70
N PHE A 176 -9.13 -13.54 1.94
CA PHE A 176 -10.18 -14.47 1.51
C PHE A 176 -11.41 -13.75 0.92
N ALA A 177 -11.62 -12.47 1.25
CA ALA A 177 -12.67 -11.65 0.66
C ALA A 177 -12.23 -11.07 -0.70
N PHE A 178 -13.14 -11.15 -1.68
CA PHE A 178 -13.00 -10.50 -2.98
C PHE A 178 -13.59 -9.08 -2.91
N LYS A 179 -12.76 -8.10 -2.57
CA LYS A 179 -13.17 -6.69 -2.52
C LYS A 179 -12.95 -6.00 -3.87
N PRO A 180 -13.92 -5.22 -4.39
CA PRO A 180 -13.72 -4.45 -5.62
C PRO A 180 -12.53 -3.48 -5.50
N GLY A 181 -11.54 -3.62 -6.38
CA GLY A 181 -10.34 -2.79 -6.35
C GLY A 181 -9.47 -2.95 -7.58
N ARG A 182 -8.26 -2.37 -7.53
CA ARG A 182 -7.29 -2.45 -8.64
C ARG A 182 -6.77 -3.88 -8.86
N TYR A 183 -6.75 -4.70 -7.81
CA TYR A 183 -6.10 -6.02 -7.80
C TYR A 183 -7.03 -7.15 -7.34
N THR A 184 -8.36 -6.95 -7.36
CA THR A 184 -9.39 -7.86 -6.80
C THR A 184 -9.05 -9.35 -6.91
N SER A 185 -8.77 -9.83 -8.13
CA SER A 185 -8.46 -11.24 -8.44
C SER A 185 -6.97 -11.51 -8.68
N SER A 186 -6.14 -10.47 -8.66
CA SER A 186 -4.71 -10.53 -8.98
C SER A 186 -3.82 -10.74 -7.77
N PHE A 187 -4.43 -10.98 -6.60
CA PHE A 187 -3.74 -11.43 -5.40
C PHE A 187 -4.16 -12.83 -5.04
N LEU A 188 -3.27 -13.57 -4.36
CA LEU A 188 -3.57 -14.88 -3.81
C LEU A 188 -4.77 -14.77 -2.86
N LYS A 189 -5.72 -15.70 -2.94
CA LYS A 189 -6.86 -15.78 -2.00
C LYS A 189 -6.93 -17.15 -1.35
N LEU A 190 -7.56 -17.22 -0.18
CA LEU A 190 -7.86 -18.46 0.50
C LEU A 190 -9.33 -18.84 0.30
N LYS A 191 -9.59 -20.15 0.17
CA LYS A 191 -10.93 -20.72 0.30
C LYS A 191 -11.11 -21.23 1.72
N ILE A 192 -12.14 -20.74 2.40
CA ILE A 192 -12.47 -21.11 3.78
C ILE A 192 -13.82 -21.81 3.78
N GLU A 193 -13.86 -23.04 4.28
CA GLU A 193 -15.08 -23.85 4.41
C GLU A 193 -15.05 -24.59 5.74
N GLY A 194 -16.16 -24.57 6.48
CA GLY A 194 -16.28 -25.28 7.76
C GLY A 194 -15.23 -24.87 8.80
N GLY A 195 -14.81 -23.59 8.82
CA GLY A 195 -13.81 -23.07 9.76
C GLY A 195 -12.38 -23.55 9.49
N LYS A 196 -12.07 -23.94 8.24
CA LYS A 196 -10.72 -24.36 7.82
C LYS A 196 -10.39 -23.78 6.45
N VAL A 197 -9.10 -23.54 6.20
CA VAL A 197 -8.61 -23.27 4.85
C VAL A 197 -8.61 -24.59 4.06
N VAL A 198 -9.43 -24.66 3.02
CA VAL A 198 -9.56 -25.86 2.15
C VAL A 198 -8.75 -25.74 0.85
N GLY A 199 -8.25 -24.55 0.54
CA GLY A 199 -7.38 -24.35 -0.61
C GLY A 199 -6.97 -22.90 -0.84
N GLU A 200 -6.07 -22.73 -1.80
CA GLU A 200 -5.60 -21.44 -2.29
C GLU A 200 -6.17 -21.19 -3.70
N VAL A 201 -6.53 -19.94 -3.98
CA VAL A 201 -6.92 -19.46 -5.30
C VAL A 201 -5.74 -18.69 -5.88
N ALA A 202 -5.12 -19.25 -6.91
CA ALA A 202 -3.97 -18.64 -7.56
C ALA A 202 -4.32 -17.24 -8.10
N PRO A 203 -3.37 -16.28 -8.08
CA PRO A 203 -3.61 -14.95 -8.61
C PRO A 203 -3.89 -14.98 -10.12
N GLU A 204 -4.94 -14.29 -10.56
CA GLU A 204 -5.19 -14.05 -11.97
C GLU A 204 -4.23 -12.98 -12.53
N PRO A 205 -3.75 -13.12 -13.79
CA PRO A 205 -2.88 -12.12 -14.39
C PRO A 205 -3.48 -10.71 -14.36
N TRP A 206 -2.81 -9.78 -13.67
CA TRP A 206 -3.23 -8.38 -13.67
C TRP A 206 -3.06 -7.77 -15.05
N ARG A 207 -4.11 -7.09 -15.53
CA ARG A 207 -4.12 -6.38 -16.82
C ARG A 207 -4.64 -4.97 -16.63
N ALA A 208 -3.97 -4.01 -17.26
CA ALA A 208 -4.43 -2.62 -17.26
C ALA A 208 -5.77 -2.50 -18.00
N GLY A 209 -6.85 -2.27 -17.26
CA GLY A 209 -8.17 -1.98 -17.82
C GLY A 209 -8.28 -0.55 -18.36
N ARG A 210 -9.43 -0.22 -18.96
CA ARG A 210 -9.71 1.15 -19.48
C ARG A 210 -9.60 2.23 -18.39
N LEU A 211 -9.98 1.91 -17.15
CA LEU A 211 -9.83 2.81 -16.01
C LEU A 211 -8.37 3.09 -15.66
N GLU A 212 -7.46 2.13 -15.89
CA GLU A 212 -6.02 2.35 -15.69
C GLU A 212 -5.44 3.32 -16.72
N LEU A 213 -5.93 3.29 -17.97
CA LEU A 213 -5.54 4.29 -18.98
C LEU A 213 -5.97 5.70 -18.56
N VAL A 214 -7.18 5.85 -18.04
CA VAL A 214 -7.68 7.14 -17.51
C VAL A 214 -6.80 7.62 -16.36
N ARG A 215 -6.45 6.71 -15.43
CA ARG A 215 -5.56 6.99 -14.28
C ARG A 215 -4.13 7.39 -14.68
N GLN A 216 -3.74 7.30 -15.95
CA GLN A 216 -2.43 7.77 -16.42
C GLN A 216 -2.44 9.22 -16.89
N SER A 217 -3.62 9.78 -17.19
CA SER A 217 -3.75 11.19 -17.57
C SER A 217 -3.26 12.10 -16.44
N ALA A 218 -2.62 13.22 -16.77
CA ALA A 218 -2.17 14.17 -15.76
C ALA A 218 -3.36 14.73 -14.96
N THR A 219 -4.48 14.96 -15.64
CA THR A 219 -5.73 15.44 -15.03
C THR A 219 -6.29 14.45 -14.02
N ALA A 220 -6.44 13.17 -14.38
CA ALA A 220 -6.94 12.18 -13.43
C ALA A 220 -5.96 11.97 -12.28
N ARG A 221 -4.64 11.97 -12.53
CA ARG A 221 -3.64 11.83 -11.46
C ARG A 221 -3.67 13.00 -10.48
N PHE A 222 -3.87 14.22 -10.99
CA PHE A 222 -4.01 15.39 -10.15
C PHE A 222 -5.27 15.29 -9.29
N LEU A 223 -6.43 15.01 -9.89
CA LEU A 223 -7.70 14.97 -9.17
C LEU A 223 -7.76 13.79 -8.19
N LEU A 224 -7.39 12.58 -8.61
CA LEU A 224 -7.55 11.36 -7.83
C LEU A 224 -6.47 11.17 -6.76
N TYR A 225 -5.20 11.45 -7.07
CA TYR A 225 -4.09 11.18 -6.15
C TYR A 225 -3.61 12.45 -5.43
N ARG A 226 -3.29 13.52 -6.17
CA ARG A 226 -2.79 14.76 -5.54
C ARG A 226 -3.89 15.48 -4.75
N TRP A 227 -5.07 15.65 -5.33
CA TRP A 227 -6.19 16.35 -4.71
C TRP A 227 -7.20 15.42 -4.01
N GLN A 228 -6.99 14.10 -4.09
CA GLN A 228 -7.80 13.07 -3.40
C GLN A 228 -9.32 13.25 -3.59
N VAL A 229 -9.75 13.71 -4.76
CA VAL A 229 -11.16 13.78 -5.12
C VAL A 229 -11.70 12.36 -5.16
N ARG A 230 -12.68 12.08 -4.31
CA ARG A 230 -13.40 10.80 -4.30
C ARG A 230 -14.54 10.89 -5.31
N PRO A 231 -14.53 10.13 -6.43
CA PRO A 231 -15.60 10.21 -7.43
C PRO A 231 -16.98 9.91 -6.83
N GLN A 232 -17.04 9.03 -5.83
CA GLN A 232 -18.28 8.73 -5.12
C GLN A 232 -18.83 9.96 -4.39
N ALA A 233 -18.00 10.74 -3.70
CA ALA A 233 -18.44 11.97 -3.04
C ALA A 233 -18.94 13.02 -4.04
N LEU A 234 -18.37 13.06 -5.25
CA LEU A 234 -18.84 13.92 -6.33
C LEU A 234 -20.19 13.43 -6.89
N LEU A 235 -20.37 12.12 -7.04
CA LEU A 235 -21.64 11.51 -7.45
C LEU A 235 -22.72 11.74 -6.39
N ASP A 236 -22.41 11.53 -5.11
CA ASP A 236 -23.33 11.72 -3.99
C ASP A 236 -23.77 13.19 -3.86
N ALA A 237 -22.88 14.15 -4.16
CA ALA A 237 -23.21 15.57 -4.18
C ALA A 237 -24.16 15.97 -5.33
N ILE A 238 -24.17 15.21 -6.44
CA ILE A 238 -24.99 15.49 -7.64
C ILE A 238 -26.30 14.70 -7.64
N LEU A 239 -26.26 13.43 -7.23
CA LEU A 239 -27.36 12.47 -7.33
C LEU A 239 -28.01 12.15 -5.98
N GLY A 240 -27.49 12.70 -4.88
CA GLY A 240 -27.82 12.29 -3.53
C GLY A 240 -27.03 11.05 -3.10
N PRO A 241 -26.80 10.84 -1.79
CA PRO A 241 -25.97 9.75 -1.30
C PRO A 241 -26.59 8.39 -1.66
N ALA A 242 -25.83 7.56 -2.38
CA ALA A 242 -26.15 6.14 -2.46
C ALA A 242 -25.93 5.55 -1.05
N LYS A 243 -26.93 4.83 -0.50
CA LYS A 243 -26.92 4.23 0.86
C LYS A 243 -25.49 3.87 1.30
N ALA A 244 -24.90 4.73 2.13
CA ALA A 244 -23.55 4.54 2.62
C ALA A 244 -23.51 3.27 3.47
N ALA A 245 -22.41 2.53 3.33
CA ALA A 245 -22.01 1.49 4.27
C ALA A 245 -22.16 2.03 5.71
N GLY A 246 -22.66 1.16 6.58
CA GLY A 246 -23.19 1.52 7.90
C GLY A 246 -22.25 2.32 8.78
N GLU A 247 -22.84 2.90 9.83
CA GLU A 247 -22.24 3.77 10.85
C GLU A 247 -21.18 3.08 11.75
N GLY A 248 -20.37 2.17 11.19
CA GLY A 248 -19.23 1.53 11.85
C GLY A 248 -17.98 2.39 11.68
N GLY A 249 -17.46 2.93 12.79
CA GLY A 249 -16.31 3.83 12.78
C GLY A 249 -15.09 3.24 12.05
N TYR A 250 -14.62 3.97 11.03
CA TYR A 250 -13.33 3.71 10.39
C TYR A 250 -12.21 3.97 11.41
N ALA A 251 -11.40 2.96 11.71
CA ALA A 251 -10.17 3.09 12.47
C ALA A 251 -9.09 2.20 11.87
N ALA A 252 -7.83 2.64 11.94
CA ALA A 252 -6.70 1.93 11.36
C ALA A 252 -6.91 1.52 9.87
N ASN A 253 -7.51 2.39 9.06
CA ASN A 253 -7.80 2.18 7.64
C ASN A 253 -8.77 1.03 7.30
N ILE A 254 -9.55 0.54 8.27
CA ILE A 254 -10.58 -0.47 8.05
C ILE A 254 -11.94 -0.05 8.61
N ASP A 255 -13.01 -0.60 8.05
CA ASP A 255 -14.29 -0.72 8.75
C ASP A 255 -14.13 -1.83 9.79
N VAL A 256 -13.84 -1.42 11.04
CA VAL A 256 -13.51 -2.37 12.11
C VAL A 256 -14.67 -3.32 12.39
N ALA A 257 -15.91 -2.83 12.31
CA ALA A 257 -17.07 -3.67 12.59
C ALA A 257 -17.24 -4.76 11.53
N SER A 258 -17.16 -4.39 10.24
CA SER A 258 -17.26 -5.35 9.14
C SER A 258 -16.11 -6.36 9.12
N VAL A 259 -14.90 -5.95 9.49
CA VAL A 259 -13.74 -6.85 9.55
C VAL A 259 -13.87 -7.82 10.72
N LEU A 260 -14.17 -7.30 11.92
CA LEU A 260 -14.28 -8.15 13.12
C LEU A 260 -15.51 -9.06 13.09
N ALA A 261 -16.53 -8.77 12.28
CA ALA A 261 -17.61 -9.72 12.01
C ALA A 261 -17.12 -11.03 11.38
N GLN A 262 -15.95 -11.01 10.72
CA GLN A 262 -15.31 -12.17 10.08
C GLN A 262 -14.16 -12.73 10.94
N GLU A 263 -14.13 -12.47 12.25
CA GLU A 263 -13.03 -12.85 13.14
C GLU A 263 -12.67 -14.34 13.06
N ALA A 264 -13.66 -15.24 13.00
CA ALA A 264 -13.40 -16.68 12.93
C ALA A 264 -12.58 -17.05 11.68
N ASP A 265 -12.96 -16.50 10.53
CA ASP A 265 -12.28 -16.73 9.26
C ASP A 265 -10.90 -16.05 9.26
N ILE A 266 -10.78 -14.85 9.84
CA ILE A 266 -9.50 -14.15 10.02
C ILE A 266 -8.53 -15.00 10.84
N ARG A 267 -8.97 -15.60 11.96
CA ARG A 267 -8.13 -16.47 12.79
C ARG A 267 -7.64 -17.68 12.01
N VAL A 268 -8.54 -18.35 11.30
CA VAL A 268 -8.24 -19.54 10.49
C VAL A 268 -7.28 -19.21 9.34
N ALA A 269 -7.51 -18.11 8.64
CA ALA A 269 -6.64 -17.62 7.57
C ALA A 269 -5.25 -17.25 8.10
N THR A 270 -5.18 -16.51 9.21
CA THR A 270 -3.93 -16.06 9.81
C THR A 270 -3.10 -17.25 10.29
N ASP A 271 -3.72 -18.23 10.95
CA ASP A 271 -3.07 -19.47 11.38
C ASP A 271 -2.42 -20.20 10.19
N TYR A 272 -3.20 -20.40 9.12
CA TYR A 272 -2.72 -21.08 7.92
C TYR A 272 -1.55 -20.32 7.26
N LEU A 273 -1.71 -19.01 7.06
CA LEU A 273 -0.73 -18.17 6.39
C LEU A 273 0.57 -18.10 7.19
N PHE A 274 0.50 -17.92 8.52
CA PHE A 274 1.70 -17.87 9.35
C PHE A 274 2.46 -19.19 9.36
N GLY A 275 1.76 -20.33 9.43
CA GLY A 275 2.40 -21.65 9.28
C GLY A 275 3.11 -21.80 7.93
N ARG A 276 2.49 -21.34 6.84
CA ARG A 276 3.09 -21.35 5.49
C ARG A 276 4.30 -20.43 5.37
N LEU A 277 4.21 -19.21 5.90
CA LEU A 277 5.32 -18.25 5.93
C LEU A 277 6.52 -18.83 6.69
N LYS A 278 6.27 -19.42 7.87
CA LYS A 278 7.30 -20.07 8.69
C LYS A 278 7.97 -21.22 7.95
N ALA A 279 7.19 -22.12 7.36
CA ALA A 279 7.72 -23.24 6.60
C ALA A 279 8.62 -22.80 5.43
N ARG A 280 8.26 -21.70 4.75
CA ARG A 280 9.05 -21.14 3.64
C ARG A 280 10.34 -20.49 4.10
N ALA A 281 10.30 -19.75 5.22
CA ALA A 281 11.51 -19.20 5.81
C ALA A 281 12.47 -20.30 6.28
N ASP A 282 11.96 -21.32 6.98
CA ASP A 282 12.75 -22.45 7.47
C ASP A 282 13.40 -23.25 6.33
N ALA A 283 12.68 -23.45 5.21
CA ALA A 283 13.18 -24.19 4.05
C ALA A 283 14.46 -23.58 3.44
N ILE A 284 14.72 -22.30 3.66
CA ILE A 284 15.93 -21.61 3.20
C ILE A 284 16.85 -21.18 4.36
N GLY A 285 16.54 -21.58 5.60
CA GLY A 285 17.29 -21.20 6.80
C GLY A 285 17.16 -19.72 7.20
N ALA A 286 16.14 -19.01 6.70
CA ALA A 286 15.91 -17.61 7.03
C ALA A 286 15.18 -17.47 8.37
N LYS A 287 15.57 -16.47 9.19
CA LYS A 287 14.80 -16.10 10.38
C LYS A 287 13.59 -15.25 9.97
N LEU A 288 12.38 -15.71 10.29
CA LEU A 288 11.15 -14.95 10.06
C LEU A 288 10.81 -14.08 11.27
N GLN A 289 10.49 -12.81 11.01
CA GLN A 289 9.93 -11.90 11.98
C GLN A 289 8.71 -11.18 11.41
N LEU A 290 7.66 -11.09 12.22
CA LEU A 290 6.45 -10.35 11.93
C LEU A 290 6.48 -9.04 12.72
N VAL A 291 6.04 -7.97 12.08
CA VAL A 291 5.91 -6.64 12.67
C VAL A 291 4.51 -6.14 12.35
N MET A 292 3.84 -5.47 13.29
CA MET A 292 2.49 -4.95 13.05
C MET A 292 2.35 -3.50 13.45
N ASP A 293 1.73 -2.67 12.60
CA ASP A 293 1.38 -1.28 12.91
C ASP A 293 0.41 -1.19 14.10
N GLY A 294 0.39 -0.03 14.75
CA GLY A 294 -0.54 0.25 15.85
C GLY A 294 -1.73 1.10 15.43
N ASP A 295 -2.79 1.11 16.23
CA ASP A 295 -3.86 2.11 16.11
C ASP A 295 -3.38 3.49 16.60
N ARG A 296 -2.78 4.25 15.68
CA ARG A 296 -2.26 5.60 15.93
C ARG A 296 -3.35 6.58 16.36
N ALA A 297 -4.56 6.45 15.83
CA ALA A 297 -5.68 7.33 16.19
C ALA A 297 -6.12 7.12 17.65
N ALA A 298 -6.08 5.88 18.15
CA ALA A 298 -6.30 5.59 19.57
C ALA A 298 -5.21 6.21 20.46
N ILE A 299 -3.94 6.09 20.05
CA ILE A 299 -2.80 6.67 20.76
C ILE A 299 -2.96 8.20 20.93
N TYR A 300 -3.25 8.91 19.84
CA TYR A 300 -3.40 10.37 19.89
C TYR A 300 -4.61 10.82 20.70
N ALA A 301 -5.65 9.98 20.78
CA ALA A 301 -6.82 10.23 21.61
C ALA A 301 -6.60 9.84 23.09
N GLY A 302 -5.39 9.44 23.48
CA GLY A 302 -5.07 9.02 24.85
C GLY A 302 -5.75 7.70 25.26
N ARG A 303 -6.15 6.87 24.28
CA ARG A 303 -6.77 5.57 24.55
C ARG A 303 -5.69 4.48 24.52
N ALA A 304 -5.65 3.68 25.58
CA ALA A 304 -4.72 2.55 25.70
C ALA A 304 -5.15 1.31 24.89
N ASP A 305 -6.40 1.25 24.44
CA ASP A 305 -6.93 0.14 23.64
C ASP A 305 -7.88 0.64 22.55
N SER A 306 -8.12 -0.21 21.56
CA SER A 306 -9.16 -0.02 20.55
C SER A 306 -9.65 -1.36 19.99
N PRO A 307 -10.85 -1.38 19.39
CA PRO A 307 -11.33 -2.58 18.71
C PRO A 307 -10.38 -3.08 17.62
N ALA A 308 -9.67 -2.18 16.93
CA ALA A 308 -8.73 -2.53 15.86
C ALA A 308 -7.54 -3.39 16.37
N LEU A 309 -7.07 -3.14 17.61
CA LEU A 309 -5.98 -3.91 18.24
C LEU A 309 -6.33 -5.38 18.51
N LYS A 310 -7.59 -5.77 18.32
CA LYS A 310 -7.96 -7.19 18.29
C LYS A 310 -7.22 -7.95 17.17
N LEU A 311 -6.93 -7.29 16.05
CA LEU A 311 -6.11 -7.88 14.98
C LEU A 311 -4.65 -8.06 15.43
N ASN A 312 -4.06 -7.09 16.14
CA ASN A 312 -2.73 -7.24 16.75
C ASN A 312 -2.67 -8.43 17.69
N ARG A 313 -3.70 -8.60 18.53
CA ARG A 313 -3.82 -9.74 19.45
C ARG A 313 -3.92 -11.08 18.70
N ILE A 314 -4.73 -11.16 17.64
CA ILE A 314 -4.84 -12.36 16.79
C ILE A 314 -3.49 -12.68 16.13
N ALA A 315 -2.81 -11.69 15.56
CA ALA A 315 -1.51 -11.86 14.95
C ALA A 315 -0.47 -12.34 15.98
N ALA A 316 -0.40 -11.73 17.15
CA ALA A 316 0.51 -12.15 18.22
C ALA A 316 0.25 -13.60 18.67
N GLU A 317 -1.03 -13.97 18.87
CA GLU A 317 -1.43 -15.31 19.26
C GLU A 317 -1.01 -16.37 18.22
N MET A 318 -1.32 -16.12 16.93
CA MET A 318 -0.96 -17.05 15.84
C MET A 318 0.55 -17.10 15.61
N ALA A 319 1.26 -15.97 15.74
CA ALA A 319 2.72 -15.94 15.66
C ALA A 319 3.34 -16.82 16.76
N GLY A 320 2.84 -16.70 17.99
CA GLY A 320 3.27 -17.53 19.12
C GLY A 320 3.02 -19.02 18.88
N LYS A 321 1.85 -19.39 18.34
CA LYS A 321 1.51 -20.78 17.99
C LYS A 321 2.50 -21.41 17.00
N HIS A 322 3.02 -20.63 16.05
CA HIS A 322 3.99 -21.09 15.05
C HIS A 322 5.46 -20.83 15.42
N GLY A 323 5.73 -20.31 16.62
CA GLY A 323 7.08 -19.98 17.08
C GLY A 323 7.75 -18.88 16.24
N ILE A 324 6.97 -17.91 15.76
CA ILE A 324 7.45 -16.78 14.95
C ILE A 324 7.66 -15.56 15.86
N ALA A 325 8.79 -14.86 15.70
CA ALA A 325 9.01 -13.60 16.41
C ALA A 325 7.99 -12.54 15.96
N PHE A 326 7.35 -11.87 16.91
CA PHE A 326 6.33 -10.84 16.65
C PHE A 326 6.68 -9.55 17.39
N LEU A 327 6.68 -8.42 16.67
CA LEU A 327 6.86 -7.08 17.22
C LEU A 327 5.58 -6.27 17.01
N ASP A 328 4.89 -5.94 18.09
CA ASP A 328 3.78 -4.99 18.07
C ASP A 328 4.32 -3.55 18.16
N LEU A 329 4.07 -2.73 17.14
CA LEU A 329 4.49 -1.33 17.14
C LEU A 329 3.53 -0.42 17.90
N HIS A 330 2.33 -0.88 18.30
CA HIS A 330 1.41 -0.05 19.07
C HIS A 330 2.03 0.52 20.37
N PRO A 331 2.61 -0.29 21.28
CA PRO A 331 3.27 0.25 22.48
C PRO A 331 4.48 1.13 22.15
N VAL A 332 5.20 0.85 21.06
CA VAL A 332 6.34 1.66 20.60
C VAL A 332 5.88 3.06 20.21
N PHE A 333 4.85 3.16 19.37
CA PHE A 333 4.26 4.43 18.97
C PHE A 333 3.61 5.16 20.14
N ALA A 334 2.98 4.45 21.08
CA ALA A 334 2.39 5.07 22.26
C ALA A 334 3.45 5.73 23.16
N ALA A 335 4.57 5.03 23.40
CA ALA A 335 5.69 5.56 24.19
C ALA A 335 6.33 6.77 23.49
N GLU A 336 6.53 6.68 22.17
CA GLU A 336 7.14 7.77 21.41
C GLU A 336 6.21 9.01 21.32
N TRP A 337 4.89 8.80 21.22
CA TRP A 337 3.92 9.88 21.26
C TRP A 337 3.95 10.61 22.61
N ALA A 338 3.97 9.86 23.72
CA ALA A 338 4.09 10.44 25.05
C ALA A 338 5.38 11.24 25.24
N ARG A 339 6.47 10.83 24.59
CA ARG A 339 7.78 11.49 24.68
C ARG A 339 7.89 12.73 23.81
N ALA A 340 7.42 12.68 22.57
CA ALA A 340 7.72 13.69 21.55
C ALA A 340 6.51 14.47 21.03
N GLY A 341 5.28 13.98 21.23
CA GLY A 341 4.06 14.63 20.74
C GLY A 341 4.00 14.80 19.22
N LYS A 342 4.77 14.01 18.47
CA LYS A 342 4.85 14.07 17.00
C LYS A 342 4.01 12.96 16.38
N ARG A 343 3.24 13.31 15.35
CA ARG A 343 2.46 12.34 14.58
C ARG A 343 3.34 11.48 13.68
N PHE A 344 2.94 10.24 13.50
CA PHE A 344 3.63 9.23 12.70
C PHE A 344 3.11 9.13 11.27
N GLU A 345 1.97 9.76 10.95
CA GLU A 345 1.38 9.86 9.61
C GLU A 345 1.45 11.27 9.03
N PHE A 346 1.11 11.39 7.74
CA PHE A 346 0.80 12.66 7.11
C PHE A 346 -0.64 13.11 7.46
N GLN A 347 -0.90 14.41 7.46
CA GLN A 347 -2.26 14.93 7.66
C GLN A 347 -3.20 14.50 6.54
N ALA A 348 -2.71 14.50 5.30
CA ALA A 348 -3.48 14.13 4.11
C ALA A 348 -3.48 12.61 3.82
N ASP A 349 -2.68 11.81 4.52
CA ASP A 349 -2.45 10.41 4.19
C ASP A 349 -2.10 9.57 5.44
N ALA A 350 -2.80 8.45 5.64
CA ALA A 350 -2.63 7.59 6.81
C ALA A 350 -1.32 6.76 6.81
N HIS A 351 -0.55 6.73 5.71
CA HIS A 351 0.76 6.08 5.67
C HIS A 351 1.75 6.76 6.63
N TRP A 352 2.77 6.02 7.06
CA TRP A 352 3.81 6.62 7.89
C TRP A 352 4.51 7.76 7.16
N ASN A 353 4.72 8.87 7.86
CA ASN A 353 5.65 9.91 7.44
C ASN A 353 7.10 9.49 7.73
N GLU A 354 8.09 10.30 7.34
CA GLU A 354 9.51 9.98 7.57
C GLU A 354 9.81 9.69 9.05
N TYR A 355 9.14 10.39 9.99
CA TYR A 355 9.31 10.17 11.42
C TYR A 355 8.69 8.84 11.89
N GLY A 356 7.49 8.51 11.43
CA GLY A 356 6.87 7.20 11.69
C GLY A 356 7.74 6.05 11.18
N HIS A 357 8.30 6.18 9.97
CA HIS A 357 9.27 5.22 9.43
C HIS A 357 10.52 5.09 10.30
N GLN A 358 11.06 6.20 10.83
CA GLN A 358 12.24 6.17 11.71
C GLN A 358 11.96 5.47 13.05
N VAL A 359 10.79 5.72 13.65
CA VAL A 359 10.37 5.09 14.91
C VAL A 359 10.19 3.58 14.73
N ALA A 360 9.50 3.16 13.67
CA ALA A 360 9.38 1.75 13.32
C ALA A 360 10.75 1.12 13.04
N ALA A 361 11.61 1.79 12.25
CA ALA A 361 12.95 1.29 11.95
C ALA A 361 13.80 1.08 13.20
N ALA A 362 13.73 1.99 14.17
CA ALA A 362 14.50 1.90 15.40
C ALA A 362 14.14 0.65 16.20
N ALA A 363 12.84 0.40 16.40
CA ALA A 363 12.32 -0.75 17.15
C ALA A 363 12.54 -2.08 16.41
N ILE A 364 12.31 -2.12 15.09
CA ILE A 364 12.55 -3.33 14.29
C ILE A 364 14.04 -3.67 14.32
N ALA A 365 14.94 -2.71 14.11
CA ALA A 365 16.37 -2.98 14.15
C ALA A 365 16.83 -3.54 15.50
N GLU A 366 16.26 -3.06 16.61
CA GLU A 366 16.53 -3.61 17.94
C GLU A 366 16.02 -5.05 18.09
N ALA A 367 14.82 -5.33 17.59
CA ALA A 367 14.25 -6.68 17.64
C ALA A 367 14.95 -7.69 16.71
N LEU A 368 15.73 -7.22 15.72
CA LEU A 368 16.54 -8.07 14.85
C LEU A 368 17.90 -8.44 15.46
N HIS A 369 18.33 -7.79 16.55
CA HIS A 369 19.56 -8.15 17.27
C HIS A 369 19.38 -9.52 17.95
#